data_AF-M5C6P7-F1
#
_entry.id   AF-M5C6P7-F1
#
_cell.length_a   1.000
_cell.length_b   1.000
_cell.length_c   1.000
_cell.angle_alpha   90.00
_cell.angle_beta   90.00
_cell.angle_gamma   90.00
#
_symmetry.space_group_name_H-M   'P 1'
#
loop_
_entity.id
_entity.type
_entity.pdbx_description
1 polymer ?
#
loop_
_entity_poly.entity_id
_entity_poly.type
_entity_poly.pdbx_seq_one_letter_code
_entity_poly.pdbx_strand_id
1 'polypeptide(L)'
;MTTQVSDLKGWVKEILNGTFTRLDSDGLVPNYMDNSGNSDGSDTFGDAAASALLAATAYRAANMWPTEFGSFYTDSAETIKEVVMANITDLGLLSPIVDPLSWRVKGILGTESQAFGIMMYAAWRDWAEAAKVGLFA
;
A
#
# COMPACT_ATOMS: atom_id res chain seq x y z
N MET A 1 -28.30 2.95 3.03
CA MET A 1 -26.98 3.61 3.22
C MET A 1 -26.07 2.80 4.14
N THR A 2 -26.57 2.27 5.25
CA THR A 2 -25.78 1.44 6.18
C THR A 2 -25.25 0.14 5.55
N THR A 3 -26.05 -0.51 4.69
CA THR A 3 -25.63 -1.73 3.97
C THR A 3 -24.52 -1.45 2.97
N GLN A 4 -24.64 -0.39 2.15
CA GLN A 4 -23.63 -0.05 1.14
C GLN A 4 -22.28 0.28 1.75
N VAL A 5 -22.25 0.98 2.90
CA VAL A 5 -20.99 1.26 3.62
C VAL A 5 -20.40 -0.03 4.19
N SER A 6 -21.24 -0.95 4.67
CA SER A 6 -20.80 -2.27 5.13
C SER A 6 -20.18 -3.09 4.00
N ASP A 7 -20.83 -3.13 2.84
CA ASP A 7 -20.35 -3.83 1.65
C ASP A 7 -19.02 -3.24 1.18
N LEU A 8 -18.91 -1.91 1.13
CA LEU A 8 -17.68 -1.23 0.74
C LEU A 8 -16.52 -1.55 1.69
N LYS A 9 -16.76 -1.52 3.01
CA LYS A 9 -15.74 -1.95 3.99
C LYS A 9 -15.36 -3.42 3.79
N GLY A 10 -16.32 -4.28 3.49
CA GLY A 10 -16.09 -5.69 3.15
C GLY A 10 -15.12 -5.85 1.99
N TRP A 11 -15.39 -5.20 0.85
CA TRP A 11 -14.51 -5.27 -0.31
C TRP A 11 -13.13 -4.68 -0.06
N VAL A 12 -13.03 -3.58 0.71
CA VAL A 12 -11.73 -3.03 1.11
C VAL A 12 -10.94 -4.07 1.93
N LYS A 13 -11.59 -4.75 2.89
CA LYS A 13 -10.93 -5.80 3.66
C LYS A 13 -10.50 -6.97 2.79
N GLU A 14 -11.32 -7.41 1.84
CA GLU A 14 -10.95 -8.50 0.91
C GLU A 14 -9.69 -8.14 0.11
N ILE A 15 -9.63 -6.93 -0.44
CA ILE A 15 -8.47 -6.45 -1.21
C ILE A 15 -7.23 -6.36 -0.30
N LEU A 16 -7.33 -5.73 0.87
CA LEU A 16 -6.19 -5.57 1.79
C LEU A 16 -5.71 -6.90 2.34
N ASN A 17 -6.62 -7.81 2.72
CA ASN A 17 -6.25 -9.14 3.21
C ASN A 17 -5.50 -9.95 2.15
N GLY A 18 -6.00 -9.95 0.91
CA GLY A 18 -5.35 -10.66 -0.19
C GLY A 18 -3.99 -10.06 -0.54
N THR A 19 -3.90 -8.74 -0.61
CA THR A 19 -2.66 -8.04 -0.98
C THR A 19 -1.59 -8.12 0.09
N PHE A 20 -1.92 -7.88 1.35
CA PHE A 20 -0.94 -7.88 2.45
C PHE A 20 -0.44 -9.29 2.80
N THR A 21 -1.24 -10.34 2.56
CA THR A 21 -0.76 -11.72 2.69
C THR A 21 0.22 -12.10 1.57
N ARG A 22 0.23 -11.34 0.47
CA ARG A 22 1.02 -11.62 -0.73
C ARG A 22 2.13 -10.60 -0.96
N LEU A 23 2.60 -9.90 0.08
CA LEU A 23 3.84 -9.11 -0.07
C LEU A 23 5.00 -10.01 -0.51
N ASP A 24 5.84 -9.51 -1.40
CA ASP A 24 7.09 -10.16 -1.78
C ASP A 24 8.11 -10.08 -0.63
N SER A 25 9.23 -10.78 -0.77
CA SER A 25 10.29 -10.79 0.25
C SER A 25 10.91 -9.41 0.51
N ASP A 26 10.72 -8.46 -0.40
CA ASP A 26 11.13 -7.06 -0.24
C ASP A 26 10.13 -6.23 0.58
N GLY A 27 8.97 -6.80 0.96
CA GLY A 27 7.93 -6.12 1.73
C GLY A 27 7.00 -5.24 0.88
N LEU A 28 7.07 -5.34 -0.46
CA LEU A 28 6.19 -4.65 -1.38
C LEU A 28 5.15 -5.59 -1.98
N VAL A 29 4.03 -5.01 -2.40
CA VAL A 29 3.04 -5.68 -3.24
C VAL A 29 3.65 -5.90 -4.63
N PRO A 30 3.64 -7.12 -5.18
CA PRO A 30 4.17 -7.37 -6.52
C PRO A 30 3.37 -6.60 -7.58
N ASN A 31 4.03 -6.19 -8.66
CA ASN A 31 3.38 -5.61 -9.85
C ASN A 31 2.36 -6.58 -10.49
N TYR A 32 2.54 -7.89 -10.33
CA TYR A 32 1.57 -8.93 -10.70
C TYR A 32 1.32 -9.89 -9.51
N MET A 33 0.11 -9.86 -8.97
CA MET A 33 -0.28 -10.61 -7.76
C MET A 33 -0.12 -12.13 -7.85
N ASP A 34 -0.30 -12.68 -9.06
CA ASP A 34 -0.27 -14.12 -9.35
C ASP A 34 1.09 -14.60 -9.88
N ASN A 35 2.10 -13.74 -9.88
CA ASN A 35 3.40 -14.02 -10.51
C ASN A 35 3.31 -14.40 -11.99
N SER A 36 2.27 -13.97 -12.72
CA SER A 36 2.13 -14.23 -14.17
C SER A 36 2.79 -13.16 -15.05
N GLY A 37 3.71 -12.42 -14.46
CA GLY A 37 4.58 -11.52 -15.15
C GLY A 37 5.51 -12.29 -16.13
N ASN A 38 5.02 -12.72 -17.29
CA ASN A 38 5.65 -13.64 -18.25
C ASN A 38 5.26 -15.09 -18.01
N SER A 39 5.37 -15.86 -19.10
CA SER A 39 5.01 -17.27 -19.18
C SER A 39 5.75 -18.16 -18.19
N ASP A 40 6.88 -17.70 -17.65
CA ASP A 40 7.71 -18.41 -16.66
C ASP A 40 7.66 -17.80 -15.25
N GLY A 41 6.90 -16.72 -15.06
CA GLY A 41 6.73 -16.00 -13.80
C GLY A 41 7.98 -15.33 -13.24
N SER A 42 8.97 -15.07 -14.08
CA SER A 42 10.28 -14.56 -13.64
C SER A 42 10.43 -13.03 -13.65
N ASP A 43 9.45 -12.26 -14.15
CA ASP A 43 9.57 -10.80 -14.32
C ASP A 43 8.86 -9.94 -13.27
N THR A 44 8.34 -10.55 -12.21
CA THR A 44 7.68 -9.76 -11.18
C THR A 44 8.67 -9.01 -10.30
N PHE A 45 8.25 -7.85 -9.82
CA PHE A 45 8.98 -7.06 -8.84
C PHE A 45 7.99 -6.33 -7.93
N GLY A 46 8.41 -6.03 -6.71
CA GLY A 46 7.65 -5.18 -5.81
C GLY A 46 7.36 -3.81 -6.43
N ASP A 47 6.11 -3.37 -6.40
CA ASP A 47 5.70 -2.04 -6.85
C ASP A 47 5.42 -1.13 -5.65
N ALA A 48 6.31 -0.15 -5.43
CA ALA A 48 6.17 0.82 -4.37
C ALA A 48 4.92 1.71 -4.56
N ALA A 49 4.46 1.94 -5.80
CA ALA A 49 3.30 2.77 -6.05
C ALA A 49 2.00 2.10 -5.58
N ALA A 50 1.71 0.87 -6.03
CA ALA A 50 0.57 0.09 -5.56
C ALA A 50 0.63 -0.14 -4.04
N SER A 51 1.82 -0.48 -3.52
CA SER A 51 2.03 -0.67 -2.08
C SER A 51 1.67 0.58 -1.29
N ALA A 52 2.17 1.75 -1.70
CA ALA A 52 1.89 3.01 -1.03
C ALA A 52 0.39 3.34 -1.03
N LEU A 53 -0.31 3.13 -2.15
CA LEU A 53 -1.76 3.36 -2.23
C LEU A 53 -2.55 2.44 -1.29
N LEU A 54 -2.18 1.15 -1.20
CA LEU A 54 -2.83 0.18 -0.33
C LEU A 54 -2.56 0.48 1.15
N ALA A 55 -1.32 0.85 1.50
CA ALA A 55 -0.97 1.32 2.84
C ALA A 55 -1.74 2.60 3.21
N ALA A 56 -1.84 3.57 2.29
CA ALA A 56 -2.64 4.78 2.50
C ALA A 56 -4.11 4.45 2.80
N THR A 57 -4.66 3.46 2.09
CA THR A 57 -6.03 2.99 2.29
C THR A 57 -6.18 2.33 3.66
N ALA A 58 -5.25 1.47 4.06
CA ALA A 58 -5.26 0.81 5.36
C ALA A 58 -5.20 1.81 6.52
N TYR A 59 -4.29 2.80 6.49
CA TYR A 59 -4.23 3.84 7.52
C TYR A 59 -5.51 4.67 7.60
N ARG A 60 -6.06 5.10 6.45
CA ARG A 60 -7.33 5.86 6.43
C ARG A 60 -8.49 5.03 6.97
N ALA A 61 -8.57 3.75 6.62
CA ALA A 61 -9.61 2.85 7.09
C ALA A 61 -9.48 2.57 8.59
N ALA A 62 -8.27 2.33 9.10
CA ALA A 62 -7.99 2.18 10.52
C ALA A 62 -8.33 3.44 11.32
N ASN A 63 -8.06 4.63 10.78
CA ASN A 63 -8.42 5.88 11.42
C ASN A 63 -9.94 6.13 11.43
N MET A 64 -10.66 5.76 10.37
CA MET A 64 -12.10 5.99 10.25
C MET A 64 -12.95 4.92 10.95
N TRP A 65 -12.51 3.67 10.94
CA TRP A 65 -13.23 2.50 11.46
C TRP A 65 -12.29 1.59 12.28
N PRO A 66 -11.73 2.10 13.40
CA PRO A 66 -10.67 1.40 14.15
C PRO A 66 -11.10 0.06 14.74
N THR A 67 -12.37 -0.13 15.05
CA THR A 67 -12.91 -1.41 15.53
C THR A 67 -12.97 -2.48 14.46
N GLU A 68 -12.94 -2.09 13.19
CA GLU A 68 -13.05 -2.98 12.03
C GLU A 68 -11.72 -3.19 11.31
N PHE A 69 -10.83 -2.19 11.36
CA PHE A 69 -9.51 -2.20 10.73
C PHE A 69 -8.42 -2.10 11.81
N GLY A 70 -8.19 -3.22 12.51
CA GLY A 70 -7.23 -3.35 13.60
C GLY A 70 -5.78 -3.56 13.17
N SER A 71 -4.95 -4.06 14.10
CA SER A 71 -3.49 -4.09 13.98
C SER A 71 -2.95 -4.76 12.71
N PHE A 72 -3.59 -5.84 12.24
CA PHE A 72 -3.18 -6.49 10.99
C PHE A 72 -3.03 -5.51 9.81
N TYR A 73 -3.97 -4.57 9.66
CA TYR A 73 -3.93 -3.59 8.57
C TYR A 73 -2.86 -2.53 8.79
N THR A 74 -2.70 -2.06 10.02
CA THR A 74 -1.74 -1.00 10.35
C THR A 74 -0.30 -1.52 10.36
N ASP A 75 -0.07 -2.74 10.86
CA ASP A 75 1.26 -3.37 10.91
C ASP A 75 1.75 -3.70 9.49
N SER A 76 0.85 -4.18 8.63
CA SER A 76 1.15 -4.41 7.20
C SER A 76 1.44 -3.09 6.48
N ALA A 77 0.65 -2.04 6.75
CA ALA A 77 0.87 -0.71 6.19
C ALA A 77 2.16 -0.06 6.73
N GLU A 78 2.58 -0.36 7.96
CA GLU A 78 3.83 0.11 8.56
C GLU A 78 5.02 -0.55 7.86
N THR A 79 4.97 -1.86 7.65
CA THR A 79 5.96 -2.62 6.88
C THR A 79 6.15 -2.01 5.49
N ILE A 80 5.05 -1.80 4.76
CA ILE A 80 5.09 -1.18 3.42
C ILE A 80 5.67 0.23 3.50
N LYS A 81 5.20 1.06 4.43
CA LYS A 81 5.68 2.45 4.55
C LYS A 81 7.18 2.48 4.79
N GLU A 82 7.69 1.66 5.70
CA GLU A 82 9.14 1.61 5.98
C GLU A 82 9.94 1.26 4.72
N VAL A 83 9.52 0.24 3.97
CA VAL A 83 10.18 -0.16 2.72
C VAL A 83 10.08 0.95 1.66
N VAL A 84 8.89 1.53 1.47
CA VAL A 84 8.67 2.60 0.48
C VAL A 84 9.54 3.81 0.81
N MET A 85 9.57 4.25 2.07
CA MET A 85 10.36 5.40 2.50
C MET A 85 11.86 5.14 2.41
N ALA A 86 12.30 3.90 2.69
CA ALA A 86 13.70 3.50 2.55
C ALA A 86 14.19 3.44 1.09
N ASN A 87 13.27 3.26 0.13
CA ASN A 87 13.59 3.21 -1.30
C ASN A 87 13.31 4.52 -2.05
N ILE A 88 12.98 5.62 -1.34
CA ILE A 88 12.99 6.95 -1.94
C ILE A 88 14.43 7.28 -2.32
N THR A 89 14.64 7.54 -3.61
CA THR A 89 15.97 7.89 -4.14
C THR A 89 16.45 9.24 -3.62
N ASP A 90 17.74 9.55 -3.79
CA ASP A 90 18.33 10.85 -3.43
C ASP A 90 17.69 12.04 -4.17
N LEU A 91 17.01 11.78 -5.29
CA LEU A 91 16.24 12.78 -6.05
C LEU A 91 14.80 12.95 -5.53
N GLY A 92 14.43 12.27 -4.45
CA GLY A 92 13.08 12.29 -3.88
C GLY A 92 12.07 11.48 -4.68
N LEU A 93 12.51 10.53 -5.51
CA LEU A 93 11.63 9.71 -6.34
C LEU A 93 11.32 8.38 -5.67
N LEU A 94 10.03 8.05 -5.56
CA LEU A 94 9.53 6.71 -5.23
C LEU A 94 10.08 5.65 -6.21
N SER A 95 10.58 4.54 -5.68
CA SER A 95 11.12 3.41 -6.43
C SER A 95 11.01 2.13 -5.58
N PRO A 96 11.03 0.91 -6.17
CA PRO A 96 10.73 0.60 -7.57
C PRO A 96 9.26 0.91 -7.92
N ILE A 97 9.02 1.36 -9.16
CA ILE A 97 7.66 1.60 -9.68
C ILE A 97 7.51 0.96 -11.05
N VAL A 98 6.28 0.70 -11.48
CA VAL A 98 5.99 0.22 -12.84
C VAL A 98 6.14 1.33 -13.88
N ASP A 99 6.72 1.04 -15.03
CA ASP A 99 6.67 1.92 -16.20
C ASP A 99 5.27 1.83 -16.85
N PRO A 100 4.49 2.94 -16.92
CA PRO A 100 3.15 2.92 -17.49
C PRO A 100 3.12 2.60 -19.00
N LEU A 101 4.24 2.78 -19.71
CA LEU A 101 4.38 2.42 -21.13
C LEU A 101 4.89 0.99 -21.32
N SER A 102 5.41 0.36 -20.27
CA SER A 102 5.94 -1.02 -20.30
C SER A 102 5.80 -1.68 -18.92
N TRP A 103 4.65 -2.30 -18.66
CA TRP A 103 4.24 -2.75 -17.32
C TRP A 103 5.12 -3.83 -16.68
N ARG A 104 6.01 -4.44 -17.47
CA ARG A 104 7.00 -5.45 -17.07
C ARG A 104 8.33 -4.85 -16.65
N VAL A 105 8.47 -3.54 -16.77
CA VAL A 105 9.73 -2.82 -16.57
C VAL A 105 9.58 -1.84 -15.42
N LYS A 106 10.66 -1.68 -14.66
CA LYS A 106 10.75 -0.65 -13.63
C LYS A 106 10.85 0.73 -14.28
N GLY A 107 9.89 1.60 -13.96
CA GLY A 107 9.92 3.00 -14.34
C GLY A 107 10.91 3.80 -13.50
N ILE A 108 11.34 4.95 -14.03
CA ILE A 108 12.26 5.88 -13.36
C ILE A 108 11.49 7.01 -12.66
N LEU A 109 10.32 7.38 -13.19
CA LEU A 109 9.48 8.46 -12.67
C LEU A 109 8.00 8.20 -12.99
N GLY A 110 7.15 8.38 -11.99
CA GLY A 110 5.70 8.35 -12.14
C GLY A 110 5.07 9.42 -11.25
N THR A 111 4.34 10.36 -11.84
CA THR A 111 3.66 11.44 -11.08
C THR A 111 2.59 10.89 -10.16
N GLU A 112 1.83 9.89 -10.63
CA GLU A 112 0.86 9.15 -9.83
C GLU A 112 1.54 8.40 -8.67
N SER A 113 2.67 7.75 -8.92
CA SER A 113 3.46 7.07 -7.88
C SER A 113 3.90 8.03 -6.77
N GLN A 114 4.38 9.23 -7.14
CA GLN A 114 4.75 10.25 -6.13
C GLN A 114 3.53 10.69 -5.32
N ALA A 115 2.38 10.89 -5.98
CA ALA A 115 1.14 11.25 -5.30
C ALA A 115 0.71 10.16 -4.30
N PHE A 116 0.87 8.88 -4.67
CA PHE A 116 0.55 7.75 -3.81
C PHE A 116 1.47 7.68 -2.58
N GLY A 117 2.77 7.93 -2.76
CA GLY A 117 3.72 8.07 -1.64
C GLY A 117 3.32 9.18 -0.66
N ILE A 118 2.94 10.36 -1.18
CA ILE A 118 2.47 11.48 -0.35
C ILE A 118 1.16 11.12 0.38
N MET A 119 0.22 10.46 -0.32
CA MET A 119 -1.03 10.01 0.30
C MET A 119 -0.80 9.00 1.42
N MET A 120 0.14 8.07 1.24
CA MET A 120 0.54 7.11 2.26
C MET A 120 1.10 7.81 3.49
N TYR A 121 2.08 8.70 3.30
CA TYR A 121 2.71 9.40 4.40
C TYR A 121 1.73 10.29 5.17
N ALA A 122 0.85 11.00 4.46
CA ALA A 122 -0.19 11.81 5.10
C ALA A 122 -1.17 10.95 5.91
N ALA A 123 -1.63 9.82 5.35
CA ALA A 123 -2.54 8.91 6.04
C ALA A 123 -1.89 8.27 7.28
N TRP A 124 -0.63 7.85 7.18
CA TRP A 124 0.13 7.35 8.32
C TRP A 124 0.25 8.40 9.42
N ARG A 125 0.62 9.63 9.08
CA ARG A 125 0.75 10.71 10.06
C ARG A 125 -0.56 10.92 10.80
N ASP A 126 -1.67 11.02 10.08
CA ASP A 126 -2.98 11.28 10.69
C ASP A 126 -3.43 10.12 11.59
N TRP A 127 -3.21 8.86 11.18
CA TRP A 127 -3.46 7.69 12.01
C TRP A 127 -2.54 7.64 13.24
N ALA A 128 -1.24 7.89 13.07
CA ALA A 128 -0.26 7.84 14.16
C ALA A 128 -0.54 8.91 15.23
N GLU A 129 -0.97 10.11 14.84
CA GLU A 129 -1.41 11.15 15.78
C GLU A 129 -2.67 10.73 16.54
N ALA A 130 -3.66 10.14 15.85
CA ALA A 130 -4.86 9.61 16.51
C ALA A 130 -4.52 8.49 17.50
N ALA A 131 -3.57 7.61 17.16
CA ALA A 131 -3.12 6.54 18.05
C ALA A 131 -2.48 7.08 19.33
N LYS A 132 -1.63 8.12 19.23
CA LYS A 132 -0.98 8.76 20.37
C LYS A 132 -1.94 9.37 21.38
N VAL A 133 -3.08 9.90 20.93
CA VAL A 133 -4.11 10.48 21.81
C VAL A 133 -5.11 9.45 22.35
N GLY A 134 -4.86 8.15 22.13
CA GLY A 134 -5.63 7.06 22.72
C GLY A 134 -6.97 6.79 22.03
N LEU A 135 -7.15 7.20 20.77
CA LEU A 135 -8.41 6.99 20.03
C LEU A 135 -8.70 5.51 19.70
N PHE A 136 -7.71 4.62 19.88
CA PHE A 136 -7.78 3.21 19.47
C PHE A 136 -7.57 2.22 20.63
N ALA A 137 -7.66 2.70 21.88
CA ALA A 137 -7.55 1.88 23.10
C ALA A 137 -8.88 1.29 23.56
#